data_AF-A0A1B6B9F5-F1
#
_entry.id   AF-A0A1B6B9F5-F1
#
_cell.length_a   1.000
_cell.length_b   1.000
_cell.length_c   1.000
_cell.angle_alpha   90.00
_cell.angle_beta   90.00
_cell.angle_gamma   90.00
#
_symmetry.space_group_name_H-M   'P 1'
#
loop_
_entity.id
_entity.type
_entity.pdbx_description
1 polymer ?
#
loop_
_entity_poly.entity_id
_entity_poly.type
_entity_poly.pdbx_seq_one_letter_code
_entity_poly.pdbx_strand_id
1 'polypeptide(L)'
;MNGKSFKRLKRIFFSTVVLVALITGCGQETVKTKTVTPEEVEETRVEEPVTEEQLDIILKKLQSDMRVFDVVDYHDDIFNQIKSEVSGGEDDDALNAIINPIVENYIQEVLADKIKVSLGENYAEADFDWLYTHVEIKSLQKLIVAYEREYIKHIKK
;
A
#
# COMPACT_ATOMS: atom_id res chain seq x y z
N MET A 1 52.47 4.61 1.23
CA MET A 1 52.87 3.50 0.33
C MET A 1 51.63 2.73 -0.07
N ASN A 2 51.60 2.36 -1.35
CA ASN A 2 50.48 1.83 -2.13
C ASN A 2 50.04 0.41 -1.74
N GLY A 3 48.80 0.05 -2.07
CA GLY A 3 48.36 -1.35 -2.04
C GLY A 3 46.94 -1.63 -2.51
N LYS A 4 46.57 -1.19 -3.73
CA LYS A 4 45.37 -1.68 -4.46
C LYS A 4 45.48 -3.19 -4.73
N SER A 5 44.38 -3.93 -4.65
CA SER A 5 44.16 -5.04 -5.60
C SER A 5 42.69 -5.48 -5.69
N PHE A 6 41.99 -4.94 -6.69
CA PHE A 6 40.79 -5.52 -7.27
C PHE A 6 41.20 -6.72 -8.12
N LYS A 7 40.69 -7.93 -7.83
CA LYS A 7 40.80 -9.08 -8.74
C LYS A 7 39.51 -9.24 -9.56
N ARG A 8 39.60 -8.88 -10.83
CA ARG A 8 38.72 -9.36 -11.92
C ARG A 8 39.21 -10.72 -12.39
N LEU A 9 38.32 -11.69 -12.62
CA LEU A 9 38.61 -12.90 -13.42
C LEU A 9 37.28 -13.46 -13.97
N LYS A 10 36.92 -13.12 -15.22
CA LYS A 10 37.05 -13.87 -16.49
C LYS A 10 35.93 -14.90 -16.78
N ARG A 11 35.07 -14.48 -17.72
CA ARG A 11 34.36 -15.20 -18.81
C ARG A 11 34.56 -16.72 -18.94
N ILE A 12 33.46 -17.45 -19.17
CA ILE A 12 33.37 -18.56 -20.13
C ILE A 12 32.02 -18.49 -20.88
N PHE A 13 32.10 -18.43 -22.21
CA PHE A 13 31.06 -18.66 -23.23
C PHE A 13 30.90 -20.18 -23.46
N PHE A 14 29.70 -20.70 -23.78
CA PHE A 14 29.43 -21.87 -24.65
C PHE A 14 27.90 -22.11 -24.64
N SER A 15 27.10 -21.65 -25.61
CA SER A 15 26.83 -22.26 -26.93
C SER A 15 26.57 -23.77 -26.89
N THR A 16 25.30 -24.21 -26.92
CA THR A 16 24.91 -25.36 -27.76
C THR A 16 23.42 -25.30 -28.12
N VAL A 17 23.17 -25.06 -29.40
CA VAL A 17 21.93 -25.37 -30.12
C VAL A 17 21.95 -26.88 -30.42
N VAL A 18 20.89 -27.61 -30.07
CA VAL A 18 20.61 -28.93 -30.68
C VAL A 18 19.11 -29.00 -31.01
N LEU A 19 18.87 -29.15 -32.30
CA LEU A 19 17.60 -29.33 -33.01
C LEU A 19 17.45 -30.82 -33.37
N VAL A 20 16.21 -31.22 -33.72
CA VAL A 20 15.77 -32.43 -34.48
C VAL A 20 15.47 -33.65 -33.56
N ALA A 21 14.35 -34.39 -33.64
CA ALA A 21 13.54 -34.86 -34.78
C ALA A 21 12.05 -35.03 -34.37
N LEU A 22 11.07 -34.59 -35.15
CA LEU A 22 10.32 -35.38 -36.15
C LEU A 22 9.82 -36.76 -35.66
N ILE A 23 8.53 -36.82 -35.32
CA ILE A 23 7.75 -38.05 -35.39
C ILE A 23 6.64 -37.83 -36.42
N THR A 24 6.72 -38.61 -37.49
CA THR A 24 5.76 -38.75 -38.59
C THR A 24 4.47 -39.41 -38.15
N GLY A 25 3.35 -38.77 -38.50
CA GLY A 25 2.13 -39.33 -39.09
C GLY A 25 1.49 -40.59 -38.49
N CYS A 26 0.25 -40.44 -38.03
CA CYS A 26 -0.78 -41.43 -38.30
C CYS A 26 -1.98 -40.70 -38.89
N GLY A 27 -2.37 -41.09 -40.10
CA GLY A 27 -3.46 -40.48 -40.84
C GLY A 27 -4.81 -40.75 -40.17
N GLN A 28 -5.66 -39.73 -40.16
CA GLN A 28 -7.09 -39.88 -40.00
C GLN A 28 -7.80 -38.77 -40.78
N GLU A 29 -8.94 -39.16 -41.29
CA GLU A 29 -9.75 -38.52 -42.31
C GLU A 29 -10.07 -37.05 -42.02
N THR A 30 -10.03 -36.22 -43.06
CA THR A 30 -10.49 -34.83 -43.04
C THR A 30 -12.01 -34.77 -42.85
N VAL A 31 -12.46 -34.94 -41.62
CA VAL A 31 -13.69 -34.29 -41.16
C VAL A 31 -13.32 -32.83 -40.97
N LYS A 32 -13.96 -31.92 -41.73
CA LYS A 32 -13.89 -30.48 -41.43
C LYS A 32 -14.66 -30.22 -40.14
N THR A 33 -14.08 -30.60 -39.00
CA THR A 33 -14.45 -30.07 -37.70
C THR A 33 -14.01 -28.61 -37.73
N LYS A 34 -14.99 -27.73 -37.88
CA LYS A 34 -14.82 -26.31 -37.58
C LYS A 34 -14.41 -26.28 -36.10
N THR A 35 -13.13 -26.05 -35.82
CA THR A 35 -12.64 -25.83 -34.47
C THR A 35 -13.35 -24.58 -33.97
N VAL A 36 -14.44 -24.78 -33.23
CA VAL A 36 -15.01 -23.74 -32.39
C VAL A 36 -14.00 -23.64 -31.25
N THR A 37 -13.07 -22.70 -31.37
CA THR A 37 -12.32 -22.23 -30.21
C THR A 37 -13.36 -21.89 -29.15
N PRO A 38 -13.35 -22.51 -27.96
CA PRO A 38 -14.12 -21.99 -26.85
C PRO A 38 -13.62 -20.56 -26.68
N GLU A 39 -14.48 -19.59 -26.99
CA GLU A 39 -14.29 -18.24 -26.51
C GLU A 39 -14.27 -18.41 -25.00
N GLU A 40 -13.10 -18.20 -24.40
CA GLU A 40 -12.94 -18.10 -22.96
C GLU A 40 -13.84 -16.93 -22.58
N VAL A 41 -15.06 -17.25 -22.16
CA VAL A 41 -15.94 -16.30 -21.51
C VAL A 41 -15.23 -16.04 -20.20
N GLU A 42 -14.36 -15.04 -20.19
CA GLU A 42 -14.06 -14.32 -18.97
C GLU A 42 -15.43 -13.89 -18.44
N GLU A 43 -15.91 -14.61 -17.42
CA GLU A 43 -16.97 -14.09 -16.57
C GLU A 43 -16.43 -12.76 -16.04
N THR A 44 -16.81 -11.68 -16.70
CA THR A 44 -16.72 -10.34 -16.15
C THR A 44 -17.62 -10.41 -14.93
N ARG A 45 -17.03 -10.69 -13.76
CA ARG A 45 -17.66 -10.44 -12.47
C ARG A 45 -18.15 -9.01 -12.55
N VAL A 46 -19.46 -8.83 -12.58
CA VAL A 46 -20.06 -7.52 -12.41
C VAL A 46 -19.72 -7.13 -10.98
N GLU A 47 -18.74 -6.24 -10.83
CA GLU A 47 -18.46 -5.59 -9.55
C GLU A 47 -19.77 -4.89 -9.14
N GLU A 48 -20.47 -5.46 -8.15
CA GLU A 48 -21.64 -4.81 -7.60
C GLU A 48 -21.16 -3.57 -6.84
N PRO A 49 -21.65 -2.37 -7.18
CA PRO A 49 -21.25 -1.16 -6.48
C PRO A 49 -21.67 -1.24 -5.01
N VAL A 50 -20.80 -0.74 -4.13
CA VAL A 50 -21.09 -0.61 -2.69
C VAL A 50 -22.33 0.27 -2.52
N THR A 51 -23.29 -0.17 -1.71
CA THR A 51 -24.51 0.62 -1.47
C THR A 51 -24.27 1.74 -0.46
N GLU A 52 -25.05 2.81 -0.54
CA GLU A 52 -24.97 3.91 0.45
C GLU A 52 -25.19 3.40 1.90
N GLU A 53 -26.09 2.42 2.08
CA GLU A 53 -26.33 1.80 3.39
C GLU A 53 -25.08 1.07 3.93
N GLN A 54 -24.30 0.42 3.06
CA GLN A 54 -23.04 -0.22 3.44
C GLN A 54 -21.99 0.82 3.82
N LEU A 55 -21.87 1.92 3.06
CA LEU A 55 -20.97 3.03 3.38
C LEU A 55 -21.31 3.66 4.74
N ASP A 56 -22.59 3.84 5.06
CA ASP A 56 -23.05 4.37 6.35
C ASP A 56 -22.68 3.45 7.54
N ILE A 57 -22.81 2.13 7.37
CA ILE A 57 -22.41 1.16 8.40
C ILE A 57 -20.90 1.23 8.63
N ILE A 58 -20.12 1.28 7.54
CA ILE A 58 -18.67 1.34 7.59
C ILE A 58 -18.23 2.67 8.22
N LEU A 59 -18.85 3.79 7.85
CA LEU A 59 -18.57 5.10 8.43
C LEU A 59 -18.74 5.10 9.95
N LYS A 60 -19.86 4.57 10.46
CA LYS A 60 -20.11 4.48 11.91
C LYS A 60 -19.05 3.62 12.62
N LYS A 61 -18.64 2.52 12.00
CA LYS A 61 -17.57 1.66 12.53
C LYS A 61 -16.23 2.42 12.56
N LEU A 62 -15.84 3.07 11.46
CA LEU A 62 -14.61 3.84 11.38
C LEU A 62 -14.59 4.99 12.40
N GLN A 63 -15.69 5.73 12.54
CA GLN A 63 -15.82 6.78 13.55
C GLN A 63 -15.65 6.22 14.98
N SER A 64 -16.18 5.02 15.26
CA SER A 64 -15.98 4.37 16.55
C SER A 64 -14.53 3.95 16.77
N ASP A 65 -13.89 3.34 15.76
CA ASP A 65 -12.49 2.93 15.82
C ASP A 65 -11.56 4.13 16.07
N MET A 66 -11.79 5.25 15.38
CA MET A 66 -10.97 6.46 15.51
C MET A 66 -11.14 7.17 16.86
N ARG A 67 -12.24 6.94 17.57
CA ARG A 67 -12.42 7.45 18.94
C ARG A 67 -11.56 6.74 19.98
N VAL A 68 -11.16 5.50 19.70
CA VAL A 68 -10.33 4.67 20.58
C VAL A 68 -8.91 4.55 20.02
N PHE A 69 -8.52 5.48 19.13
CA PHE A 69 -7.20 5.47 18.54
C PHE A 69 -6.14 5.63 19.63
N ASP A 70 -5.38 4.57 19.88
CA ASP A 70 -4.29 4.58 20.85
C ASP A 70 -3.05 5.17 20.18
N VAL A 71 -2.73 6.43 20.54
CA VAL A 71 -1.56 7.13 20.00
C VAL A 71 -0.26 6.38 20.33
N VAL A 72 -0.22 5.63 21.44
CA VAL A 72 0.98 4.87 21.86
C VAL A 72 1.29 3.73 20.90
N ASP A 73 0.27 3.03 20.39
CA ASP A 73 0.44 1.89 19.48
C ASP A 73 1.09 2.30 18.15
N TYR A 74 0.94 3.56 17.76
CA TYR A 74 1.44 4.10 16.50
C TYR A 74 2.63 5.05 16.69
N HIS A 75 2.98 5.37 17.94
CA HIS A 75 4.04 6.31 18.27
C HIS A 75 5.37 5.90 17.65
N ASP A 76 5.79 4.64 17.82
CA ASP A 76 7.12 4.21 17.39
C ASP A 76 7.33 4.39 15.89
N ASP A 77 6.31 4.06 15.07
CA ASP A 77 6.39 4.20 13.62
C ASP A 77 6.43 5.67 13.20
N ILE A 78 5.51 6.47 13.73
CA ILE A 78 5.40 7.90 13.44
C ILE A 78 6.69 8.61 13.86
N PHE A 79 7.15 8.35 15.09
CA PHE A 79 8.33 8.95 15.66
C PHE A 79 9.60 8.58 14.89
N ASN A 80 9.74 7.33 14.44
CA ASN A 80 10.89 6.93 13.63
C ASN A 80 10.97 7.69 12.30
N GLN A 81 9.83 7.95 11.66
CA GLN A 81 9.77 8.79 10.46
C GLN A 81 10.15 10.24 10.78
N ILE A 82 9.54 10.83 11.82
CA ILE A 82 9.84 12.21 12.22
C ILE A 82 11.31 12.39 12.57
N LYS A 83 11.88 11.44 13.32
CA LYS A 83 13.29 11.48 13.73
C LYS A 83 14.26 11.50 12.56
N SER A 84 13.88 10.92 11.42
CA SER A 84 14.70 10.95 10.20
C SER A 84 14.71 12.33 9.52
N GLU A 85 13.69 13.14 9.77
CA GLU A 85 13.53 14.48 9.17
C GLU A 85 13.95 15.61 10.12
N VAL A 86 13.90 15.37 11.43
CA VAL A 86 14.29 16.34 12.45
C VAL A 86 15.81 16.40 12.59
N SER A 87 16.37 17.59 12.39
CA SER A 87 17.81 17.89 12.46
C SER A 87 18.30 18.37 13.84
N GLY A 88 17.38 18.81 14.71
CA GLY A 88 17.68 19.37 16.03
C GLY A 88 17.71 20.91 16.03
N GLY A 89 17.05 21.52 17.02
CA GLY A 89 16.97 22.99 17.16
C GLY A 89 15.79 23.66 16.45
N GLU A 90 14.87 22.88 15.87
CA GLU A 90 13.63 23.37 15.28
C GLU A 90 12.73 24.05 16.33
N ASP A 91 12.09 25.15 15.93
CA ASP A 91 11.01 25.75 16.68
C ASP A 91 9.68 24.98 16.47
N ASP A 92 8.64 25.42 17.17
CA ASP A 92 7.33 24.76 17.15
C ASP A 92 6.70 24.73 15.75
N ASP A 93 6.90 25.78 14.95
CA ASP A 93 6.31 25.89 13.62
C ASP A 93 7.03 24.97 12.63
N ALA A 94 8.36 24.92 12.69
CA ALA A 94 9.18 23.99 11.93
C ALA A 94 8.87 22.52 12.31
N LEU A 95 8.71 22.22 13.61
CA LEU A 95 8.29 20.89 14.06
C LEU A 95 6.89 20.54 13.54
N ASN A 96 5.92 21.44 13.63
CA ASN A 96 4.58 21.20 13.12
C ASN A 96 4.59 20.96 11.59
N ALA A 97 5.43 21.68 10.85
CA ALA A 97 5.55 21.52 9.40
C ALA A 97 6.12 20.14 8.99
N ILE A 98 6.96 19.54 9.84
CA ILE A 98 7.49 18.17 9.64
C ILE A 98 6.46 17.12 10.10
N ILE A 99 5.89 17.29 11.30
CA ILE A 99 5.05 16.27 11.95
C ILE A 99 3.70 16.14 11.24
N ASN A 100 3.06 17.24 10.86
CA ASN A 100 1.73 17.23 10.23
C ASN A 100 1.60 16.29 9.02
N PRO A 101 2.46 16.39 7.98
CA PRO A 101 2.34 15.54 6.81
C PRO A 101 2.60 14.07 7.12
N ILE A 102 3.54 13.77 8.04
CA ILE A 102 3.83 12.40 8.47
C ILE A 102 2.60 11.78 9.14
N VAL A 103 2.01 12.50 10.09
CA VAL A 103 0.80 12.04 10.80
C VAL A 103 -0.39 11.91 9.85
N GLU A 104 -0.55 12.85 8.91
CA GLU A 104 -1.63 12.80 7.91
C GLU A 104 -1.54 11.57 7.03
N ASN A 105 -0.36 11.31 6.46
CA ASN A 105 -0.10 10.13 5.65
C ASN A 105 -0.36 8.85 6.44
N TYR A 106 0.10 8.80 7.70
CA TYR A 106 -0.08 7.61 8.53
C TYR A 106 -1.57 7.33 8.85
N ILE A 107 -2.35 8.37 9.16
CA ILE A 107 -3.80 8.23 9.38
C ILE A 107 -4.49 7.77 8.09
N GLN A 108 -4.10 8.31 6.93
CA GLN A 108 -4.61 7.88 5.63
C GLN A 108 -4.34 6.40 5.37
N GLU A 109 -3.12 5.93 5.61
CA GLU A 109 -2.74 4.51 5.45
C GLU A 109 -3.56 3.60 6.37
N VAL A 110 -3.68 3.93 7.66
CA VAL A 110 -4.47 3.15 8.62
C VAL A 110 -5.95 3.11 8.23
N LEU A 111 -6.51 4.23 7.77
CA LEU A 111 -7.89 4.26 7.30
C LEU A 111 -8.06 3.47 6.01
N ALA A 112 -7.14 3.60 5.06
CA ALA A 112 -7.18 2.86 3.79
C ALA A 112 -7.19 1.36 4.05
N ASP A 113 -6.34 0.86 4.95
CA ASP A 113 -6.31 -0.55 5.34
C ASP A 113 -7.62 -0.99 6.00
N LYS A 114 -8.16 -0.20 6.94
CA LYS A 114 -9.45 -0.50 7.60
C LYS A 114 -10.62 -0.51 6.62
N ILE A 115 -10.64 0.43 5.67
CA ILE A 115 -11.67 0.53 4.64
C ILE A 115 -11.56 -0.65 3.68
N LYS A 116 -10.36 -0.97 3.19
CA LYS A 116 -10.11 -2.10 2.30
C LYS A 116 -10.48 -3.43 2.94
N VAL A 117 -10.18 -3.63 4.22
CA VAL A 117 -10.62 -4.82 4.99
C VAL A 117 -12.15 -4.88 5.11
N SER A 118 -12.81 -3.73 5.22
CA SER A 118 -14.27 -3.67 5.37
C SER A 118 -15.03 -3.83 4.05
N LEU A 119 -14.49 -3.34 2.93
CA LEU A 119 -15.09 -3.40 1.60
C LEU A 119 -14.65 -4.63 0.78
N GLY A 120 -13.50 -5.22 1.09
CA GLY A 120 -13.01 -6.42 0.42
C GLY A 120 -12.73 -6.19 -1.07
N GLU A 121 -13.22 -7.11 -1.91
CA GLU A 121 -13.07 -7.03 -3.38
C GLU A 121 -13.89 -5.90 -4.01
N ASN A 122 -14.85 -5.32 -3.28
CA ASN A 122 -15.70 -4.23 -3.76
C ASN A 122 -15.11 -2.83 -3.45
N TYR A 123 -13.83 -2.75 -3.09
CA TYR A 123 -13.17 -1.49 -2.77
C TYR A 123 -13.00 -0.63 -4.03
N ALA A 124 -13.65 0.54 -4.08
CA ALA A 124 -13.38 1.59 -5.05
C ALA A 124 -12.73 2.82 -4.38
N GLU A 125 -11.84 3.49 -5.10
CA GLU A 125 -11.15 4.71 -4.62
C GLU A 125 -12.14 5.83 -4.27
N ALA A 126 -13.25 5.94 -5.00
CA ALA A 126 -14.31 6.91 -4.72
C ALA A 126 -14.99 6.67 -3.35
N ASP A 127 -15.12 5.41 -2.92
CA ASP A 127 -15.69 5.07 -1.61
C ASP A 127 -14.73 5.45 -0.48
N PHE A 128 -13.42 5.28 -0.72
CA PHE A 128 -12.39 5.75 0.20
C PHE A 128 -12.45 7.26 0.38
N ASP A 129 -12.47 8.04 -0.71
CA ASP A 129 -12.52 9.51 -0.64
C ASP A 129 -13.76 9.99 0.12
N TRP A 130 -14.91 9.36 -0.13
CA TRP A 130 -16.13 9.66 0.60
C TRP A 130 -15.97 9.35 2.09
N LEU A 131 -15.55 8.13 2.45
CA LEU A 131 -15.39 7.72 3.85
C LEU A 131 -14.35 8.57 4.59
N TYR A 132 -13.20 8.86 3.97
CA TYR A 132 -12.14 9.68 4.52
C TYR A 132 -12.61 11.10 4.84
N THR A 133 -13.42 11.69 3.96
CA THR A 133 -13.96 13.04 4.15
C THR A 133 -15.02 13.11 5.27
N HIS A 134 -15.72 12.01 5.53
CA HIS A 134 -16.81 11.94 6.52
C HIS A 134 -16.40 11.35 7.87
N VAL A 135 -15.28 10.63 7.94
CA VAL A 135 -14.63 10.29 9.21
C VAL A 135 -13.98 11.58 9.72
N GLU A 136 -14.46 12.10 10.86
CA GLU A 136 -13.97 13.35 11.47
C GLU A 136 -12.54 13.23 12.05
N ILE A 137 -11.54 12.96 11.22
CA ILE A 137 -10.15 12.70 11.64
C ILE A 137 -9.36 13.93 12.08
N LYS A 138 -9.80 15.15 11.75
CA LYS A 138 -9.01 16.37 11.99
C LYS A 138 -8.65 16.57 13.46
N SER A 139 -9.55 16.20 14.37
CA SER A 139 -9.30 16.30 15.81
C SER A 139 -8.26 15.28 16.29
N LEU A 140 -8.31 14.06 15.74
CA LEU A 140 -7.34 13.00 16.03
C LEU A 140 -5.94 13.38 15.50
N GLN A 141 -5.86 13.86 14.26
CA GLN A 141 -4.62 14.34 13.66
C GLN A 141 -3.95 15.41 14.53
N LYS A 142 -4.72 16.42 14.97
CA LYS A 142 -4.22 17.48 15.86
C LYS A 142 -3.71 16.94 17.20
N LEU A 143 -4.38 15.94 17.76
CA LEU A 143 -3.98 15.31 19.01
C LEU A 143 -2.63 14.59 18.87
N ILE A 144 -2.48 13.78 17.82
CA ILE A 144 -1.24 13.04 17.55
C ILE A 144 -0.09 14.01 17.28
N VAL A 145 -0.30 15.04 16.46
CA VAL A 145 0.71 16.08 16.18
C VAL A 145 1.17 16.76 17.47
N ALA A 146 0.23 17.13 18.34
CA ALA A 146 0.55 17.73 19.63
C ALA A 146 1.35 16.78 20.52
N TYR A 147 0.95 15.51 20.59
CA TYR A 147 1.66 14.47 21.34
C TYR A 147 3.11 14.31 20.86
N GLU A 148 3.32 14.09 19.56
CA GLU A 148 4.65 13.89 18.97
C GLU A 148 5.56 15.10 19.17
N ARG A 149 5.01 16.31 18.97
CA ARG A 149 5.77 17.54 19.19
C ARG A 149 6.25 17.65 20.63
N GLU A 150 5.36 17.41 21.60
CA GLU A 150 5.73 17.45 23.01
C GLU A 150 6.71 16.33 23.36
N TYR A 151 6.56 15.13 22.80
CA TYR A 151 7.50 14.03 23.00
C TYR A 151 8.91 14.42 22.53
N ILE A 152 9.05 14.95 21.31
CA ILE A 152 10.33 15.42 20.75
C ILE A 152 10.99 16.48 21.63
N LYS A 153 10.20 17.42 22.19
CA LYS A 153 10.73 18.44 23.10
C LYS A 153 11.22 17.85 24.43
N HIS A 154 10.61 16.78 24.92
CA HIS A 154 11.01 16.14 26.17
C HIS A 154 12.27 15.31 26.02
N ILE A 155 12.45 14.60 24.90
CA ILE A 155 13.67 13.81 24.65
C ILE A 155 14.90 14.68 24.29
N LYS A 156 14.69 15.93 23.85
CA LYS A 156 15.77 16.89 23.52
C LYS A 156 16.30 17.66 24.73
N LYS A 157 15.67 17.57 25.91
CA LYS A 157 16.12 18.20 27.16
C LYS A 157 17.12 17.31 27.91
#